data_AF-A0A2T7A745-F1
#
_entry.id   AF-A0A2T7A745-F1
#
_cell.length_a   1.000
_cell.length_b   1.000
_cell.length_c   1.000
_cell.angle_alpha   90.00
_cell.angle_beta   90.00
_cell.angle_gamma   90.00
#
_symmetry.space_group_name_H-M   'P 1'
#
loop_
_entity.id
_entity.type
_entity.pdbx_description
1 polymer ?
#
loop_
_entity_poly.entity_id
_entity_poly.type
_entity_poly.pdbx_seq_one_letter_code
_entity_poly.pdbx_strand_id
1 'polypeptide(L)'
;RFVCIICMDSKQTSSASPTISPSCAHRSSVCKPCLKTCIETALSSKTTTTSSPPPKCPECRSEITFEYVQKEFPTLASAYSDHLLRTYLLSIPEYRPCLKPSCPGGQLHSSKSDQPIVTCPLCSAKSCFTCHIPWHASRTCAEVKNEDRANEELLRKLTKVCPSCGARVEKVDG
;
A
#
# COMPACT_ATOMS: atom_id res chain seq x y z
N ARG A 1 -20.68 12.11 26.82
CA ARG A 1 -19.69 11.00 26.71
C ARG A 1 -20.19 10.00 25.67
N PHE A 2 -19.31 9.17 25.11
CA PHE A 2 -19.66 8.04 24.22
C PHE A 2 -18.63 6.91 24.40
N VAL A 3 -18.95 5.68 23.98
CA VAL A 3 -18.00 4.55 24.00
C VAL A 3 -17.39 4.41 22.61
N CYS A 4 -16.06 4.36 22.53
CA CYS A 4 -15.35 4.19 21.28
C CYS A 4 -15.47 2.74 20.78
N ILE A 5 -15.93 2.52 19.54
CA ILE A 5 -16.07 1.16 18.98
C ILE A 5 -14.74 0.46 18.67
N ILE A 6 -13.61 1.19 18.70
CA ILE A 6 -12.29 0.64 18.40
C ILE A 6 -11.56 0.24 19.67
N CYS A 7 -11.46 1.14 20.66
CA CYS A 7 -10.74 0.87 21.91
C CYS A 7 -11.64 0.51 23.10
N MET A 8 -12.97 0.52 22.93
CA MET A 8 -13.96 0.20 23.96
C MET A 8 -13.98 1.12 25.19
N ASP A 9 -13.21 2.21 25.19
CA ASP A 9 -13.19 3.17 26.29
C ASP A 9 -14.34 4.19 26.24
N SER A 10 -14.73 4.69 27.42
CA SER A 10 -15.58 5.87 27.56
C SER A 10 -14.80 7.15 27.26
N LYS A 11 -15.29 7.95 26.32
CA LYS A 11 -14.64 9.15 25.79
C LYS A 11 -15.55 10.39 25.93
N GLN A 12 -14.94 11.57 25.98
CA GLN A 12 -15.68 12.84 25.95
C GLN A 12 -16.17 13.14 24.53
N THR A 13 -17.32 13.79 24.39
CA THR A 13 -17.87 14.16 23.06
C THR A 13 -16.95 15.07 22.26
N SER A 14 -16.11 15.87 22.90
CA SER A 14 -15.03 16.67 22.28
C SER A 14 -13.96 15.83 21.57
N SER A 15 -13.77 14.59 22.00
CA SER A 15 -12.81 13.64 21.40
C SER A 15 -13.43 12.76 20.32
N ALA A 16 -14.70 12.97 19.99
CA ALA A 16 -15.32 12.35 18.83
C ALA A 16 -14.69 12.89 17.54
N SER A 17 -14.81 12.13 16.47
CA SER A 17 -14.43 12.51 15.11
C SER A 17 -15.69 12.86 14.31
N PRO A 18 -16.32 14.04 14.55
CA PRO A 18 -17.53 14.41 13.83
C PRO A 18 -17.22 14.66 12.35
N THR A 19 -18.09 14.14 11.47
CA THR A 19 -18.08 14.40 10.01
C THR A 19 -16.74 14.15 9.32
N ILE A 20 -16.30 12.89 9.35
CA ILE A 20 -15.11 12.38 8.63
C ILE A 20 -15.25 12.59 7.10
N SER A 21 -16.48 12.53 6.60
CA SER A 21 -16.85 12.79 5.21
C SER A 21 -18.26 13.37 5.17
N PRO A 22 -18.61 14.21 4.18
CA PRO A 22 -20.00 14.66 3.95
C PRO A 22 -20.98 13.49 3.76
N SER A 23 -20.48 12.33 3.31
CA SER A 23 -21.28 11.12 3.11
C SER A 23 -21.51 10.29 4.39
N CYS A 24 -20.88 10.65 5.52
CA CYS A 24 -21.10 9.96 6.80
C CYS A 24 -22.44 10.39 7.42
N ALA A 25 -23.50 9.62 7.20
CA ALA A 25 -24.82 9.82 7.83
C ALA A 25 -24.97 9.08 9.16
N HIS A 26 -23.92 9.09 9.99
CA HIS A 26 -23.93 8.44 11.31
C HIS A 26 -23.30 9.35 12.37
N ARG A 27 -23.69 9.15 13.63
CA ARG A 27 -23.05 9.84 14.76
C ARG A 27 -21.68 9.22 14.99
N SER A 28 -20.66 10.06 15.18
CA SER A 28 -19.30 9.58 15.43
C SER A 28 -19.25 8.70 16.69
N SER A 29 -18.86 7.44 16.51
CA SER A 29 -18.62 6.47 17.60
C SER A 29 -17.16 6.08 17.71
N VAL A 30 -16.28 6.75 16.96
CA VAL A 30 -14.82 6.57 16.97
C VAL A 30 -14.15 7.81 17.57
N CYS A 31 -13.21 7.61 18.48
CA CYS A 31 -12.42 8.70 19.04
C CYS A 31 -11.24 9.08 18.13
N LYS A 32 -10.82 10.35 18.20
CA LYS A 32 -9.72 10.89 17.35
C LYS A 32 -8.43 10.06 17.43
N PRO A 33 -7.94 9.60 18.60
CA PRO A 33 -6.73 8.78 18.66
C PRO A 33 -6.85 7.49 17.86
N CYS A 34 -7.97 6.76 18.00
CA CYS A 34 -8.19 5.52 17.26
C CYS A 34 -8.30 5.78 15.75
N LEU A 35 -9.01 6.84 15.35
CA LEU A 35 -9.11 7.20 13.94
C LEU A 35 -7.74 7.55 13.34
N LYS A 36 -6.91 8.29 14.09
CA LYS A 36 -5.53 8.61 13.69
C LYS A 36 -4.72 7.34 13.43
N THR A 37 -4.76 6.38 14.35
CA THR A 37 -4.06 5.09 14.20
C THR A 37 -4.59 4.29 13.00
N CYS A 38 -5.90 4.30 12.73
CA CYS A 38 -6.45 3.68 11.53
C CYS A 38 -5.88 4.30 10.24
N ILE A 39 -5.82 5.64 10.18
CA ILE A 39 -5.25 6.35 9.03
C ILE A 39 -3.76 6.03 8.89
N GLU A 40 -2.98 6.13 9.97
CA GLU A 40 -1.54 5.81 9.98
C GLU A 40 -1.24 4.39 9.51
N THR A 41 -2.04 3.42 9.97
CA THR A 41 -1.90 2.01 9.58
C THR A 41 -2.20 1.82 8.09
N ALA A 42 -3.24 2.46 7.58
CA ALA A 42 -3.60 2.40 6.16
C ALA A 42 -2.48 3.01 5.28
N LEU A 43 -1.92 4.16 5.68
CA LEU A 43 -0.82 4.82 4.98
C LEU A 43 0.50 4.05 5.06
N SER A 44 0.72 3.29 6.14
CA SER A 44 1.94 2.50 6.35
C SER A 44 1.94 1.16 5.60
N SER A 45 0.83 0.76 4.98
CA SER A 45 0.74 -0.49 4.23
C SER A 45 1.65 -0.45 2.99
N LYS A 46 2.86 -1.01 3.13
CA LYS A 46 3.85 -1.10 2.06
C LYS A 46 3.49 -2.20 1.07
N THR A 47 2.36 -2.10 0.37
CA THR A 47 2.15 -2.90 -0.83
C THR A 47 2.85 -2.20 -1.99
N THR A 48 4.06 -2.66 -2.31
CA THR A 48 4.94 -2.05 -3.32
C THR A 48 4.32 -2.02 -4.73
N THR A 49 3.35 -2.89 -4.99
CA THR A 49 2.89 -3.20 -6.35
C THR A 49 1.38 -3.07 -6.54
N THR A 50 0.60 -3.00 -5.46
CA THR A 50 -0.87 -2.86 -5.54
C THR A 50 -1.30 -1.55 -4.91
N SER A 51 -2.17 -0.84 -5.62
CA SER A 51 -2.84 0.37 -5.12
C SER A 51 -3.64 0.00 -3.86
N SER A 52 -3.22 0.53 -2.71
CA SER A 52 -4.03 0.44 -1.49
C SER A 52 -5.13 1.50 -1.59
N PRO A 53 -6.41 1.13 -1.40
CA PRO A 53 -7.50 2.09 -1.50
C PRO A 53 -7.32 3.24 -0.49
N PRO A 54 -7.92 4.42 -0.75
CA PRO A 54 -7.89 5.52 0.21
C PRO A 54 -8.45 5.07 1.56
N PRO A 55 -7.93 5.59 2.69
CA PRO A 55 -8.46 5.29 4.01
C PRO A 55 -9.96 5.57 4.11
N LYS A 56 -10.69 4.65 4.75
CA LYS A 56 -12.16 4.67 4.85
C LYS A 56 -12.60 4.82 6.30
N CYS A 57 -13.78 5.40 6.49
CA CYS A 57 -14.47 5.48 7.76
C CYS A 57 -14.68 4.05 8.33
N PRO A 58 -14.28 3.78 9.59
CA PRO A 58 -14.48 2.48 10.21
C PRO A 58 -15.95 2.03 10.35
N GLU A 59 -16.90 2.98 10.33
CA GLU A 59 -18.32 2.72 10.58
C GLU A 59 -19.10 2.49 9.28
N CYS A 60 -18.99 3.41 8.31
CA CYS A 60 -19.79 3.38 7.08
C CYS A 60 -18.98 3.11 5.81
N ARG A 61 -17.65 2.99 5.92
CA ARG A 61 -16.71 2.80 4.79
C ARG A 61 -16.68 3.92 3.76
N SER A 62 -17.30 5.07 4.02
CA SER A 62 -17.08 6.29 3.24
C SER A 62 -15.61 6.69 3.22
N GLU A 63 -15.12 7.22 2.11
CA GLU A 63 -13.76 7.72 2.00
C GLU A 63 -13.54 8.92 2.92
N ILE A 64 -12.41 8.93 3.62
CA ILE A 64 -11.99 10.06 4.44
C ILE A 64 -11.50 11.15 3.49
N THR A 65 -11.99 12.38 3.62
CA THR A 65 -11.58 13.44 2.70
C THR A 65 -10.23 14.04 3.11
N PHE A 66 -9.49 14.57 2.14
CA PHE A 66 -8.22 15.23 2.41
C PHE A 66 -8.40 16.45 3.33
N GLU A 67 -9.47 17.23 3.13
CA GLU A 67 -9.80 18.41 3.94
C GLU A 67 -9.99 18.03 5.41
N TYR A 68 -10.66 16.90 5.67
CA TYR A 68 -10.83 16.39 7.02
C TYR A 68 -9.49 16.03 7.66
N VAL A 69 -8.64 15.28 6.95
CA VAL A 69 -7.30 14.89 7.44
C VAL A 69 -6.43 16.13 7.67
N GLN A 70 -6.44 17.09 6.74
CA GLN A 70 -5.67 18.32 6.86
C GLN A 70 -6.08 19.14 8.09
N LYS A 71 -7.38 19.21 8.39
CA LYS A 71 -7.92 19.95 9.52
C LYS A 71 -7.69 19.25 10.87
N GLU A 72 -8.04 17.97 10.96
CA GLU A 72 -8.06 17.25 12.24
C GLU A 72 -6.75 16.52 12.56
N PHE A 73 -5.96 16.18 11.54
CA PHE A 73 -4.69 15.46 11.65
C PHE A 73 -3.61 16.07 10.73
N PRO A 74 -3.24 17.36 10.91
CA PRO A 74 -2.34 18.07 10.01
C PRO A 74 -0.97 17.38 9.83
N THR A 75 -0.49 16.67 10.85
CA THR A 75 0.75 15.88 10.78
C THR A 75 0.70 14.73 9.77
N LEU A 76 -0.50 14.28 9.38
CA LEU A 76 -0.72 13.19 8.41
C LEU A 76 -1.03 13.72 7.00
N ALA A 77 -1.26 15.02 6.84
CA ALA A 77 -1.77 15.59 5.57
C ALA A 77 -0.85 15.30 4.38
N SER A 78 0.47 15.48 4.53
CA SER A 78 1.43 15.20 3.45
C SER A 78 1.39 13.73 3.04
N ALA A 79 1.49 12.81 4.01
CA ALA A 79 1.48 11.38 3.75
C ALA A 79 0.15 10.92 3.12
N TYR A 80 -0.96 11.52 3.53
CA TYR A 80 -2.27 11.26 2.94
C TYR A 80 -2.37 11.74 1.49
N SER A 81 -1.88 12.96 1.21
CA SER A 81 -1.82 13.50 -0.15
C SER A 81 -0.96 12.64 -1.07
N ASP A 82 0.22 12.23 -0.61
CA ASP A 82 1.13 11.35 -1.35
C ASP A 82 0.47 10.00 -1.65
N HIS A 83 -0.28 9.46 -0.68
CA HIS A 83 -1.04 8.23 -0.85
C HIS A 83 -2.15 8.36 -1.90
N LEU A 84 -2.92 9.45 -1.88
CA LEU A 84 -3.95 9.73 -2.89
C LEU A 84 -3.34 9.85 -4.29
N LEU A 85 -2.26 10.62 -4.42
CA LEU A 85 -1.55 10.78 -5.69
C LEU A 85 -1.02 9.44 -6.20
N ARG A 86 -0.39 8.65 -5.33
CA ARG A 86 0.12 7.32 -5.68
C ARG A 86 -1.01 6.39 -6.12
N THR A 87 -2.12 6.39 -5.40
CA THR A 87 -3.32 5.59 -5.73
C THR A 87 -3.86 5.95 -7.12
N TYR A 88 -3.95 7.25 -7.41
CA TYR A 88 -4.38 7.75 -8.72
C TYR A 88 -3.39 7.37 -9.82
N LEU A 89 -2.09 7.59 -9.62
CA LEU A 89 -1.07 7.24 -10.61
C LEU A 89 -1.07 5.74 -10.91
N LEU A 90 -1.20 4.88 -9.89
CA LEU A 90 -1.29 3.42 -10.07
C LEU A 90 -2.57 2.96 -10.77
N SER A 91 -3.61 3.79 -10.83
CA SER A 91 -4.81 3.52 -11.64
C SER A 91 -4.59 3.74 -13.14
N ILE A 92 -3.53 4.47 -13.51
CA ILE A 92 -3.18 4.75 -14.91
C ILE A 92 -2.38 3.54 -15.46
N PRO A 93 -2.90 2.81 -16.48
CA PRO A 93 -2.25 1.61 -17.00
C PRO A 93 -0.83 1.83 -17.55
N GLU A 94 -0.53 3.03 -18.03
CA GLU A 94 0.76 3.44 -18.56
C GLU A 94 1.76 3.86 -17.47
N TYR A 95 1.30 4.15 -16.25
CA TYR A 95 2.19 4.59 -15.18
C TYR A 95 3.05 3.45 -14.65
N ARG A 96 4.32 3.75 -14.42
CA ARG A 96 5.30 2.81 -13.89
C ARG A 96 6.04 3.48 -12.72
N PRO A 97 5.83 3.02 -11.47
CA PRO A 97 6.64 3.46 -10.35
C PRO A 97 8.06 2.90 -10.47
N CYS A 98 9.03 3.60 -9.90
CA CYS A 98 10.38 3.07 -9.76
C CYS A 98 10.37 1.89 -8.78
N LEU A 99 11.03 0.79 -9.15
CA LEU A 99 11.16 -0.39 -8.29
C LEU A 99 12.33 -0.27 -7.29
N LYS A 100 13.18 0.75 -7.41
CA LYS A 100 14.28 0.97 -6.48
C LYS A 100 13.72 1.40 -5.12
N PRO A 101 14.06 0.71 -4.02
CA PRO A 101 13.66 1.14 -2.68
C PRO A 101 14.07 2.59 -2.43
N SER A 102 13.18 3.34 -1.77
CA SER A 102 13.40 4.76 -1.43
C SER A 102 13.49 5.73 -2.61
N CYS A 103 13.23 5.31 -3.85
CA CYS A 103 13.10 6.22 -4.98
C CYS A 103 11.62 6.65 -5.16
N PRO A 104 11.28 7.95 -5.06
CA PRO A 104 9.91 8.43 -5.30
C PRO A 104 9.57 8.54 -6.79
N GLY A 105 10.50 8.19 -7.68
CA GLY A 105 10.34 8.36 -9.13
C GLY A 105 9.30 7.44 -9.74
N GLY A 106 8.76 7.87 -10.87
CA GLY A 106 7.87 7.09 -11.73
C GLY A 106 7.63 7.85 -13.03
N GLN A 107 7.09 7.17 -14.03
CA GLN A 107 6.80 7.79 -15.32
C GLN A 107 5.62 7.14 -16.02
N LEU A 108 5.00 7.88 -16.94
CA LEU A 108 4.10 7.31 -17.94
C LEU A 108 4.95 6.72 -19.08
N HIS A 109 4.65 5.49 -19.45
CA HIS A 109 5.40 4.77 -20.47
C HIS A 109 4.52 4.49 -21.69
N SER A 110 4.43 5.47 -22.58
CA SER A 110 3.52 5.47 -23.74
C SER A 110 3.86 4.41 -24.79
N SER A 111 5.13 4.01 -24.91
CA SER A 111 5.60 2.98 -25.84
C SER A 111 5.22 1.56 -25.43
N LYS A 112 4.53 1.39 -24.30
CA LYS A 112 3.98 0.14 -23.76
C LYS A 112 4.94 -1.05 -23.95
N SER A 113 4.49 -2.12 -24.60
CA SER A 113 5.25 -3.35 -24.81
C SER A 113 6.24 -3.29 -25.96
N ASP A 114 6.14 -2.30 -26.86
CA ASP A 114 7.04 -2.15 -28.01
C ASP A 114 8.45 -1.75 -27.57
N GLN A 115 8.55 -1.04 -26.44
CA GLN A 115 9.81 -0.74 -25.76
C GLN A 115 9.69 -1.11 -24.28
N PRO A 116 9.93 -2.37 -23.90
CA PRO A 116 9.61 -2.84 -22.55
C PRO A 116 10.56 -2.31 -21.46
N ILE A 117 11.63 -1.60 -21.82
CA ILE A 117 12.60 -1.04 -20.85
C ILE A 117 12.07 0.29 -20.32
N VAL A 118 11.69 0.31 -19.05
CA VAL A 118 11.33 1.54 -18.34
C VAL A 118 12.56 2.02 -17.57
N THR A 119 13.08 3.20 -17.90
CA THR A 119 14.26 3.78 -17.22
C THR A 119 13.84 4.93 -16.34
N CYS A 120 13.96 4.79 -15.01
CA CYS A 120 13.55 5.84 -14.08
C CYS A 120 14.33 7.15 -14.33
N PRO A 121 13.65 8.30 -14.50
CA PRO A 121 14.30 9.57 -14.79
C PRO A 121 15.11 10.14 -13.60
N LEU A 122 14.84 9.67 -12.36
CA LEU A 122 15.51 10.18 -11.16
C LEU A 122 16.77 9.40 -10.77
N CYS A 123 16.74 8.07 -10.91
CA CYS A 123 17.82 7.22 -10.41
C CYS A 123 18.38 6.24 -11.45
N SER A 124 17.89 6.30 -12.70
CA SER A 124 18.31 5.45 -13.82
C SER A 124 18.11 3.95 -13.62
N ALA A 125 17.42 3.53 -12.55
CA ALA A 125 17.01 2.14 -12.36
C ALA A 125 16.08 1.69 -13.49
N LYS A 126 16.30 0.47 -13.99
CA LYS A 126 15.55 -0.09 -15.12
C LYS A 126 14.58 -1.17 -14.64
N SER A 127 13.37 -1.16 -15.16
CA SER A 127 12.35 -2.18 -14.94
C SER A 127 11.71 -2.61 -16.25
N CYS A 128 11.09 -3.79 -16.25
CA CYS A 128 10.32 -4.28 -17.38
C CYS A 128 8.87 -3.79 -17.32
N PHE A 129 8.38 -3.17 -18.40
CA PHE A 129 7.00 -2.68 -18.52
C PHE A 129 5.97 -3.82 -18.46
N THR A 130 6.33 -5.00 -18.98
CA THR A 130 5.43 -6.14 -19.20
C THR A 130 5.22 -6.99 -17.95
N CYS A 131 6.30 -7.33 -17.24
CA CYS A 131 6.25 -8.18 -16.05
C CYS A 131 6.50 -7.43 -14.73
N HIS A 132 6.76 -6.12 -14.79
CA HIS A 132 6.82 -5.23 -13.62
C HIS A 132 7.90 -5.58 -12.58
N ILE A 133 9.02 -6.17 -13.02
CA ILE A 133 10.19 -6.51 -12.20
C ILE A 133 11.43 -5.74 -12.66
N PRO A 134 12.55 -5.75 -11.91
CA PRO A 134 13.81 -5.21 -12.39
C PRO A 134 14.20 -5.75 -13.77
N TRP A 135 14.82 -4.91 -14.59
CA TRP A 135 15.14 -5.26 -15.98
C TRP A 135 16.02 -6.51 -16.08
N HIS A 136 15.68 -7.41 -17.01
CA HIS A 136 16.33 -8.70 -17.22
C HIS A 136 16.84 -8.82 -18.67
N ALA A 137 18.05 -8.31 -18.93
CA ALA A 137 18.55 -8.09 -20.29
C ALA A 137 18.71 -9.36 -21.16
N SER A 138 19.04 -10.50 -20.57
CA SER A 138 19.34 -11.75 -21.27
C SER A 138 18.22 -12.78 -21.20
N ARG A 139 17.05 -12.41 -20.68
CA ARG A 139 15.93 -13.32 -20.42
C ARG A 139 14.62 -12.74 -20.89
N THR A 140 13.73 -13.61 -21.33
CA THR A 140 12.34 -13.27 -21.60
C THR A 140 11.54 -13.18 -20.30
N CYS A 141 10.40 -12.46 -20.32
CA CYS A 141 9.49 -12.42 -19.18
C CYS A 141 8.99 -13.83 -18.78
N ALA A 142 8.87 -14.73 -19.75
CA ALA A 142 8.42 -16.11 -19.53
C ALA A 142 9.49 -16.95 -18.81
N GLU A 143 10.77 -16.77 -19.14
CA GLU A 143 11.88 -17.46 -18.48
C GLU A 143 11.97 -17.04 -17.01
N VAL A 144 11.94 -15.73 -16.73
CA VAL A 144 12.00 -15.24 -15.33
C VAL A 144 10.82 -15.77 -14.52
N LYS A 145 9.60 -15.74 -15.08
CA LYS A 145 8.41 -16.28 -14.41
C LYS A 145 8.50 -17.79 -14.14
N ASN A 146 9.09 -18.55 -15.05
CA ASN A 146 9.28 -19.99 -14.86
C ASN A 146 10.30 -20.28 -13.76
N GLU A 147 11.37 -19.50 -13.69
CA GLU A 147 12.38 -19.61 -12.64
C GLU A 147 11.83 -19.24 -11.27
N ASP A 148 11.06 -18.16 -11.16
CA ASP A 148 10.40 -17.77 -9.91
C ASP A 148 9.51 -18.91 -9.39
N ARG A 149 8.76 -19.56 -10.29
CA ARG A 149 7.92 -20.72 -9.96
C ARG A 149 8.76 -21.93 -9.52
N ALA A 150 9.85 -22.23 -10.23
CA ALA A 150 10.75 -23.33 -9.88
C ALA A 150 11.43 -23.09 -8.53
N ASN A 151 11.84 -21.85 -8.27
CA ASN A 151 12.44 -21.42 -7.00
C ASN A 151 11.43 -21.51 -5.86
N GLU A 152 10.18 -21.10 -6.08
CA GLU A 152 9.12 -21.25 -5.09
C GLU A 152 8.83 -22.73 -4.77
N GLU A 153 8.83 -23.60 -5.78
CA GLU A 153 8.68 -25.04 -5.59
C GLU A 153 9.84 -25.65 -4.80
N LEU A 154 11.08 -25.24 -5.12
CA LEU A 154 12.27 -25.65 -4.37
C LEU A 154 12.19 -25.19 -2.90
N LEU A 155 11.84 -23.92 -2.66
CA LEU A 155 11.63 -23.38 -1.32
C LEU A 155 10.57 -24.17 -0.54
N ARG A 156 9.48 -24.60 -1.19
CA ARG A 156 8.46 -25.46 -0.56
C ARG A 156 8.98 -26.85 -0.21
N LYS A 157 9.92 -27.40 -0.98
CA LYS A 157 10.54 -28.71 -0.71
C LYS A 157 11.56 -28.62 0.44
N LEU A 158 12.34 -27.54 0.49
CA LEU A 158 13.42 -27.35 1.47
C LEU A 158 12.93 -26.77 2.82
N THR A 159 11.80 -26.06 2.83
CA THR A 159 11.31 -25.37 4.03
C THR A 159 9.89 -25.81 4.41
N LYS A 160 9.62 -25.83 5.71
CA LYS A 160 8.27 -25.97 6.27
C LYS A 160 7.78 -24.63 6.80
N VAL A 161 6.47 -24.43 6.83
CA VAL A 161 5.87 -23.22 7.41
C VAL A 161 5.63 -23.44 8.90
N CYS A 162 6.13 -22.54 9.73
CA CYS A 162 5.85 -22.54 11.16
C CYS A 162 4.36 -22.27 11.39
N PRO A 163 3.62 -23.16 12.07
CA PRO A 163 2.18 -22.98 12.28
C PRO A 163 1.84 -21.80 13.21
N SER A 164 2.80 -21.32 14.01
CA SER A 164 2.58 -20.22 14.95
C SER A 164 2.74 -18.83 14.31
N CYS A 165 3.78 -18.62 13.50
CA CYS A 165 4.10 -17.31 12.93
C CYS A 165 4.07 -17.24 11.40
N GLY A 166 3.88 -18.37 10.71
CA GLY A 166 3.86 -18.44 9.24
C GLY A 166 5.23 -18.32 8.57
N ALA A 167 6.32 -18.19 9.33
CA ALA A 167 7.67 -18.13 8.77
C ALA A 167 8.10 -19.48 8.17
N ARG A 168 8.83 -19.45 7.05
CA ARG A 168 9.45 -20.64 6.47
C ARG A 168 10.73 -20.97 7.24
N VAL A 169 10.86 -22.24 7.63
CA VAL A 169 12.00 -22.76 8.39
C VAL A 169 12.58 -23.99 7.71
N GLU A 170 13.90 -24.05 7.61
CA GLU A 170 14.65 -25.22 7.17
C GLU A 170 14.88 -26.14 8.37
N LYS A 171 14.78 -27.46 8.17
CA LYS A 171 15.11 -28.42 9.22
C LYS A 171 16.64 -28.57 9.26
N VAL A 172 17.26 -28.08 10.32
CA VAL A 172 18.67 -28.40 10.61
C VAL A 172 18.66 -29.79 11.27
N ASP A 173 19.35 -30.76 10.67
CA ASP A 173 19.42 -32.11 11.23
C ASP A 173 20.14 -32.12 12.59
N GLY A 174 19.66 -33.00 13.47
CA GLY A 174 20.28 -33.41 14.72
C GLY A 174 20.29 -34.93 14.79
#